data_AF-A0A7Y1TY98-F1
#
_entry.id   AF-A0A7Y1TY98-F1
#
_cell.length_a   1.000
_cell.length_b   1.000
_cell.length_c   1.000
_cell.angle_alpha   90.00
_cell.angle_beta   90.00
_cell.angle_gamma   90.00
#
_symmetry.space_group_name_H-M   'P 1'
#
loop_
_entity.id
_entity.type
_entity.pdbx_description
1 polymer ?
#
loop_
_entity_poly.entity_id
_entity_poly.type
_entity_poly.pdbx_seq_one_letter_code
_entity_poly.pdbx_strand_id
1 'polypeptide(L)'
;MNDTTTGTLLERIMSGSLVLQIAIGIAAGVALALISPGSAASVMLLGSLFVQALKAVAPVLVLVLVAAAIANRKASHAGQMRPIVAMYLVGTIAAALLAVTMSMLFPTTLALTMPEVQASAPQGISEVLGGLLSKLVDNPVNAILTGNFIGILVWGVLLGVFLHRAAESTRRMLQDTADAVTSIVRIVIRLAPIGIFGLVAGNLAESGLSALGGYAHLLAVLLGSMLIMALFVNPLIVWVKTRRNPYPLV
;
A
#
# COMPACT_ATOMS: atom_id res chain seq x y z
N MET A 1 -27.28 -36.03 -20.50
CA MET A 1 -27.95 -34.85 -21.09
C MET A 1 -26.96 -33.71 -21.03
N ASN A 2 -26.47 -33.33 -22.21
CA ASN A 2 -25.55 -32.22 -22.46
C ASN A 2 -26.21 -30.86 -22.18
N ASP A 3 -25.37 -29.83 -22.22
CA ASP A 3 -25.64 -28.39 -22.37
C ASP A 3 -25.63 -27.64 -21.03
N THR A 4 -24.73 -26.70 -20.73
CA THR A 4 -24.05 -25.73 -21.60
C THR A 4 -22.70 -25.28 -21.03
N THR A 5 -21.71 -25.30 -21.91
CA THR A 5 -20.37 -24.72 -21.81
C THR A 5 -20.41 -23.20 -21.98
N THR A 6 -20.83 -22.48 -20.94
CA THR A 6 -20.67 -21.01 -20.85
C THR A 6 -20.11 -20.60 -19.49
N GLY A 7 -18.99 -21.21 -19.09
CA GLY A 7 -18.08 -20.58 -18.13
C GLY A 7 -17.61 -19.27 -18.75
N THR A 8 -18.26 -18.17 -18.36
CA THR A 8 -18.13 -16.86 -18.99
C THR A 8 -16.65 -16.47 -19.12
N LEU A 9 -16.26 -15.79 -20.20
CA LEU A 9 -14.90 -15.24 -20.36
C LEU A 9 -14.45 -14.44 -19.12
N LEU A 10 -15.42 -13.86 -18.41
CA LEU A 10 -15.31 -13.26 -17.08
C LEU A 10 -14.73 -14.22 -16.01
N GLU A 11 -15.23 -15.44 -15.85
CA GLU A 11 -14.70 -16.42 -14.88
C GLU A 11 -13.27 -16.85 -15.21
N ARG A 12 -12.93 -16.95 -16.49
CA ARG A 12 -11.59 -17.33 -16.94
C ARG A 12 -10.57 -16.20 -16.79
N ILE A 13 -10.99 -14.96 -17.00
CA ILE A 13 -10.21 -13.77 -16.67
C ILE A 13 -10.04 -13.69 -15.15
N MET A 14 -11.12 -13.85 -14.37
CA MET A 14 -11.10 -13.69 -12.92
C MET A 14 -10.34 -14.80 -12.16
N SER A 15 -10.11 -15.96 -12.75
CA SER A 15 -9.32 -17.07 -12.16
C SER A 15 -7.81 -17.01 -12.46
N GLY A 16 -7.37 -16.09 -13.32
CA GLY A 16 -5.95 -15.88 -13.61
C GLY A 16 -5.17 -15.20 -12.48
N SER A 17 -3.83 -15.20 -12.59
CA SER A 17 -2.98 -14.42 -11.67
C SER A 17 -3.34 -12.94 -11.74
N LEU A 18 -3.69 -12.35 -10.60
CA LEU A 18 -4.01 -10.91 -10.50
C LEU A 18 -2.85 -10.05 -11.00
N VAL A 19 -1.60 -10.51 -10.82
CA VAL A 19 -0.41 -9.85 -11.35
C VAL A 19 -0.44 -9.79 -12.88
N LEU A 20 -0.81 -10.90 -13.54
CA LEU A 20 -0.91 -10.94 -15.00
C LEU A 20 -2.04 -10.04 -15.51
N GLN A 21 -3.19 -10.01 -14.82
CA GLN A 21 -4.29 -9.12 -15.17
C GLN A 21 -3.90 -7.64 -15.07
N ILE A 22 -3.18 -7.27 -14.01
CA ILE A 22 -2.66 -5.90 -13.86
C ILE A 22 -1.67 -5.58 -14.98
N ALA A 23 -0.75 -6.50 -15.32
CA ALA A 23 0.19 -6.30 -16.41
C ALA A 23 -0.53 -6.08 -17.77
N ILE A 24 -1.56 -6.88 -18.05
CA ILE A 24 -2.41 -6.71 -19.24
C ILE A 24 -3.14 -5.36 -19.20
N GLY A 25 -3.69 -4.97 -18.05
CA GLY A 25 -4.37 -3.68 -17.86
C GLY A 25 -3.44 -2.49 -18.12
N ILE A 26 -2.19 -2.55 -17.64
CA ILE A 26 -1.17 -1.53 -17.91
C ILE A 26 -0.86 -1.49 -19.43
N ALA A 27 -0.59 -2.63 -20.05
CA ALA A 27 -0.27 -2.70 -21.47
C ALA A 27 -1.42 -2.17 -22.36
N ALA A 28 -2.66 -2.55 -22.04
CA ALA A 28 -3.86 -2.06 -22.70
C ALA A 28 -4.05 -0.55 -22.49
N GLY A 29 -3.75 -0.03 -21.30
CA GLY A 29 -3.87 1.40 -20.99
C GLY A 29 -2.89 2.24 -21.79
N VAL A 30 -1.64 1.77 -21.91
CA VAL A 30 -0.63 2.39 -22.77
C VAL A 30 -1.06 2.35 -24.24
N ALA A 31 -1.54 1.20 -24.73
CA ALA A 31 -2.02 1.08 -26.10
C ALA A 31 -3.18 2.02 -26.42
N LEU A 32 -4.16 2.14 -25.52
CA LEU A 32 -5.31 3.04 -25.70
C LEU A 32 -4.88 4.51 -25.76
N ALA A 33 -3.99 4.94 -24.87
CA ALA A 33 -3.48 6.30 -24.84
C ALA A 33 -2.72 6.67 -26.12
N LEU A 34 -2.00 5.71 -26.74
CA LEU A 34 -1.29 5.91 -27.99
C LEU A 34 -2.23 6.00 -29.22
N ILE A 35 -3.31 5.22 -29.24
CA ILE A 35 -4.23 5.15 -30.39
C ILE A 35 -5.24 6.30 -30.35
N SER A 36 -5.79 6.61 -29.18
CA SER A 36 -6.85 7.61 -29.02
C SER A 36 -6.79 8.30 -27.65
N PRO A 37 -6.05 9.41 -27.53
CA PRO A 37 -5.95 10.19 -26.29
C PRO A 37 -7.32 10.67 -25.77
N GLY A 38 -8.26 10.98 -26.66
CA GLY A 38 -9.61 11.42 -26.27
C GLY A 38 -10.42 10.35 -25.54
N SER A 39 -10.31 9.09 -25.99
CA SER A 39 -10.95 7.96 -25.29
C SER A 39 -10.24 7.64 -23.98
N ALA A 40 -8.91 7.71 -23.95
CA ALA A 40 -8.10 7.48 -22.76
C ALA A 40 -8.42 8.44 -21.60
N ALA A 41 -8.68 9.72 -21.89
CA ALA A 41 -9.12 10.70 -20.89
C ALA A 41 -10.46 10.31 -20.23
N SER A 42 -11.40 9.76 -21.01
CA SER A 42 -12.72 9.34 -20.50
C SER A 42 -12.60 8.14 -19.53
N VAL A 43 -11.66 7.23 -19.80
CA VAL A 43 -11.44 6.04 -18.98
C VAL A 43 -10.74 6.39 -17.64
N MET A 44 -10.14 7.58 -17.52
CA MET A 44 -9.52 8.03 -16.26
C MET A 44 -10.49 7.99 -15.07
N LEU A 45 -11.79 8.19 -15.31
CA LEU A 45 -12.83 8.07 -14.29
C LEU A 45 -12.81 6.70 -13.60
N LEU A 46 -12.58 5.61 -14.33
CA LEU A 46 -12.52 4.27 -13.75
C LEU A 46 -11.32 4.14 -12.81
N GLY A 47 -10.21 4.78 -13.17
CA GLY A 47 -9.01 4.83 -12.34
C GLY A 47 -9.19 5.66 -11.07
N SER A 48 -9.81 6.83 -11.18
CA SER A 48 -10.06 7.70 -10.03
C SER A 48 -11.07 7.07 -9.05
N LEU A 49 -12.14 6.45 -9.56
CA LEU A 49 -13.09 5.69 -8.74
C LEU A 49 -12.42 4.52 -8.01
N PHE A 50 -11.50 3.80 -8.66
CA PHE A 50 -10.74 2.73 -8.02
C PHE A 50 -9.87 3.26 -6.86
N VAL A 51 -9.12 4.35 -7.07
CA VAL A 51 -8.28 4.95 -6.01
C VAL A 51 -9.14 5.47 -4.87
N GLN A 52 -10.29 6.10 -5.16
CA GLN A 52 -11.22 6.57 -4.15
C GLN A 52 -11.81 5.40 -3.34
N ALA A 53 -12.21 4.31 -4.00
CA ALA A 53 -12.68 3.11 -3.31
C ALA A 53 -11.60 2.51 -2.39
N LEU A 54 -10.34 2.41 -2.86
CA LEU A 54 -9.23 1.94 -2.05
C LEU A 54 -8.97 2.86 -0.83
N LYS A 55 -8.96 4.18 -1.06
CA LYS A 55 -8.78 5.19 -0.02
C LYS A 55 -9.91 5.20 1.00
N ALA A 56 -11.14 4.92 0.59
CA ALA A 56 -12.31 4.90 1.48
C ALA A 56 -12.28 3.70 2.43
N VAL A 57 -11.85 2.52 1.95
CA VAL A 57 -11.89 1.29 2.77
C VAL A 57 -10.65 1.14 3.65
N ALA A 58 -9.49 1.66 3.24
CA ALA A 58 -8.23 1.44 3.96
C ALA A 58 -8.23 1.95 5.43
N PRO A 59 -8.68 3.18 5.76
CA PRO A 59 -8.74 3.66 7.14
C PRO A 59 -9.56 2.75 8.07
N VAL A 60 -10.74 2.34 7.61
CA VAL A 60 -11.67 1.48 8.36
C VAL A 60 -11.07 0.09 8.56
N LEU A 61 -10.48 -0.49 7.50
CA LEU A 61 -9.79 -1.78 7.59
C LEU A 61 -8.70 -1.74 8.65
N VAL A 62 -7.81 -0.74 8.63
CA VAL A 62 -6.69 -0.65 9.57
C VAL A 62 -7.19 -0.55 11.01
N LEU A 63 -8.20 0.28 11.28
CA LEU A 63 -8.76 0.42 12.63
C LEU A 63 -9.27 -0.92 13.18
N VAL A 64 -10.15 -1.58 12.41
CA VAL A 64 -10.82 -2.81 12.84
C VAL A 64 -9.83 -3.96 12.93
N LEU A 65 -8.95 -4.11 11.93
CA LEU A 65 -7.98 -5.21 11.86
C LEU A 65 -6.95 -5.13 12.99
N VAL A 66 -6.44 -3.93 13.31
CA VAL A 66 -5.51 -3.75 14.42
C VAL A 66 -6.20 -3.99 15.76
N ALA A 67 -7.42 -3.46 15.94
CA ALA A 67 -8.19 -3.72 17.15
C ALA A 67 -8.46 -5.22 17.36
N ALA A 68 -8.88 -5.93 16.30
CA ALA A 68 -9.13 -7.38 16.33
C ALA A 68 -7.86 -8.18 16.64
N ALA A 69 -6.74 -7.86 15.97
CA ALA A 69 -5.46 -8.55 16.14
C ALA A 69 -4.91 -8.40 17.56
N ILE A 70 -5.03 -7.21 18.16
CA ILE A 70 -4.57 -6.95 19.53
C ILE A 70 -5.53 -7.58 20.56
N ALA A 71 -6.85 -7.46 20.36
CA ALA A 71 -7.84 -8.04 21.26
C ALA A 71 -7.75 -9.58 21.33
N ASN A 72 -7.43 -10.24 20.23
CA ASN A 72 -7.31 -11.71 20.14
C ASN A 72 -5.88 -12.25 20.40
N ARG A 73 -4.94 -11.38 20.79
CA ARG A 73 -3.55 -11.79 21.06
C ARG A 73 -3.47 -12.75 22.26
N LYS A 74 -2.84 -13.92 22.09
CA LYS A 74 -2.57 -14.85 23.21
C LYS A 74 -1.39 -14.36 24.07
N ALA A 75 -1.56 -14.39 25.40
CA ALA A 75 -0.57 -13.87 26.38
C ALA A 75 0.81 -14.55 26.31
N SER A 76 0.89 -15.80 25.82
CA SER A 76 2.12 -16.60 25.77
C SER A 76 3.23 -16.03 24.86
N HIS A 77 2.89 -15.21 23.86
CA HIS A 77 3.86 -14.76 22.83
C HIS A 77 4.47 -13.37 23.07
N ALA A 78 4.33 -12.79 24.27
CA ALA A 78 4.77 -11.42 24.52
C ALA A 78 6.30 -11.23 24.48
N GLY A 79 7.08 -12.22 24.90
CA GLY A 79 8.54 -12.13 24.99
C GLY A 79 9.27 -12.17 23.63
N GLN A 80 8.66 -12.75 22.58
CA GLN A 80 9.35 -13.02 21.31
C GLN A 80 9.26 -11.86 20.29
N MET A 81 8.48 -10.81 20.55
CA MET A 81 8.31 -9.69 19.59
C MET A 81 9.46 -8.68 19.60
N ARG A 82 10.16 -8.51 20.74
CA ARG A 82 11.28 -7.55 20.88
C ARG A 82 12.35 -7.67 19.78
N PRO A 83 12.91 -8.86 19.48
CA PRO A 83 13.91 -8.99 18.42
C PRO A 83 13.36 -8.67 17.03
N ILE A 84 12.09 -8.97 16.76
CA ILE A 84 11.44 -8.68 15.48
C ILE A 84 11.30 -7.16 15.30
N VAL A 85 10.82 -6.45 16.33
CA VAL A 85 10.69 -4.99 16.31
C VAL A 85 12.05 -4.32 16.13
N ALA A 86 13.08 -4.80 16.82
CA ALA A 86 14.44 -4.27 16.64
C ALA A 86 14.98 -4.50 15.21
N MET A 87 14.75 -5.69 14.64
CA MET A 87 15.13 -5.98 13.26
C MET A 87 14.39 -5.10 12.25
N TYR A 88 13.09 -4.84 12.48
CA TYR A 88 12.29 -3.93 11.67
C TYR A 88 12.76 -2.47 11.77
N LEU A 89 13.17 -2.01 12.96
CA LEU A 89 13.69 -0.65 13.12
C LEU A 89 15.00 -0.47 12.34
N VAL A 90 15.93 -1.42 12.48
CA VAL A 90 17.20 -1.41 11.74
C VAL A 90 16.96 -1.50 10.23
N GLY A 91 16.09 -2.41 9.79
CA GLY A 91 15.76 -2.59 8.37
C GLY A 91 15.11 -1.34 7.76
N THR A 92 14.18 -0.70 8.48
CA THR A 92 13.51 0.52 8.02
C THR A 92 14.48 1.70 7.93
N ILE A 93 15.36 1.89 8.91
CA ILE A 93 16.38 2.95 8.87
C ILE A 93 17.36 2.71 7.71
N ALA A 94 17.82 1.47 7.54
CA ALA A 94 18.70 1.12 6.43
C ALA A 94 18.02 1.35 5.06
N ALA A 95 16.76 0.96 4.92
CA ALA A 95 15.97 1.20 3.71
C ALA A 95 15.77 2.70 3.43
N ALA A 96 15.50 3.51 4.47
CA ALA A 96 15.35 4.95 4.33
C ALA A 96 16.66 5.61 3.89
N LEU A 97 17.80 5.24 4.48
CA LEU A 97 19.12 5.74 4.07
C LEU A 97 19.46 5.33 2.64
N LEU A 98 19.16 4.08 2.26
CA LEU A 98 19.36 3.60 0.89
C LEU A 98 18.47 4.38 -0.11
N ALA A 99 17.20 4.61 0.24
CA ALA A 99 16.30 5.37 -0.62
C ALA A 99 16.75 6.82 -0.80
N VAL A 100 17.17 7.49 0.28
CA VAL A 100 17.69 8.87 0.22
C VAL A 100 18.98 8.93 -0.59
N THR A 101 19.93 8.03 -0.35
CA THR A 101 21.20 7.99 -1.11
C THR A 101 20.96 7.72 -2.59
N MET A 102 20.10 6.76 -2.95
CA MET A 102 19.71 6.51 -4.35
C MET A 102 19.00 7.71 -4.97
N SER A 103 18.12 8.37 -4.23
CA SER A 103 17.42 9.56 -4.69
C SER A 103 18.37 10.75 -4.92
N MET A 104 19.47 10.87 -4.17
CA MET A 104 20.47 11.92 -4.39
C MET A 104 21.44 11.58 -5.51
N LEU A 105 21.77 10.30 -5.70
CA LEU A 105 22.65 9.84 -6.79
C LEU A 105 21.96 9.91 -8.16
N PHE A 106 20.66 9.64 -8.21
CA PHE A 106 19.85 9.65 -9.43
C PHE A 106 18.68 10.63 -9.27
N PRO A 107 18.94 11.95 -9.42
CA PRO A 107 17.89 12.96 -9.24
C PRO A 107 16.79 12.79 -10.29
N THR A 108 15.58 12.49 -9.84
CA THR A 108 14.38 12.34 -10.68
C THR A 108 13.65 13.67 -10.80
N THR A 109 13.71 14.34 -11.94
CA THR A 109 12.88 15.52 -12.22
C THR A 109 11.60 15.08 -12.92
N LEU A 110 10.44 15.30 -12.28
CA LEU A 110 9.14 15.12 -12.92
C LEU A 110 8.55 16.49 -13.25
N ALA A 111 8.15 16.69 -14.50
CA ALA A 111 7.35 17.85 -14.89
C ALA A 111 5.90 17.63 -14.43
N LEU A 112 5.66 17.82 -13.14
CA LEU A 112 4.33 17.74 -12.55
C LEU A 112 3.73 19.13 -12.54
N THR A 113 2.66 19.35 -13.30
CA THR A 113 1.76 20.50 -13.11
C THR A 113 0.99 20.28 -11.81
N MET A 114 1.66 20.49 -10.68
CA MET A 114 0.97 20.56 -9.40
C MET A 114 0.27 21.92 -9.33
N PRO A 115 -1.02 21.98 -8.91
CA PRO A 115 -1.54 23.20 -8.31
C PRO A 115 -0.54 23.61 -7.23
N GLU A 116 -0.24 24.90 -7.12
CA GLU A 116 0.72 25.46 -6.18
C GLU A 116 0.31 25.12 -4.73
N VAL A 117 0.63 23.90 -4.29
CA VAL A 117 0.45 23.48 -2.91
C VAL A 117 1.58 24.17 -2.19
N GLN A 118 1.26 25.26 -1.49
CA GLN A 118 2.10 25.91 -0.49
C GLN A 118 2.34 24.99 0.73
N ALA A 119 2.68 23.72 0.50
CA ALA A 119 3.25 22.86 1.52
C ALA A 119 4.71 23.25 1.62
N SER A 120 4.99 24.28 2.42
CA SER A 120 6.33 24.57 2.90
C SER A 120 6.89 23.28 3.51
N ALA A 121 8.01 22.79 2.98
CA ALA A 121 8.69 21.65 3.57
C ALA A 121 8.97 21.94 5.05
N PRO A 122 8.71 20.98 5.97
CA PRO A 122 9.02 21.17 7.38
C PRO A 122 10.48 21.59 7.53
N GLN A 123 10.73 22.70 8.23
CA GLN A 123 12.07 23.30 8.27
C GLN A 123 12.95 22.69 9.38
N GLY A 124 12.38 21.84 10.24
CA GLY A 124 13.11 21.19 11.33
C GLY A 124 12.53 19.88 11.83
N ILE A 125 13.38 19.09 12.48
CA ILE A 125 13.02 17.80 13.10
C ILE A 125 11.94 17.99 14.19
N SER A 126 12.00 19.08 14.94
CA SER A 126 11.02 19.42 15.99
C SER A 126 9.62 19.62 15.43
N GLU A 127 9.50 20.26 14.25
CA GLU A 127 8.23 20.47 13.56
C GLU A 127 7.63 19.13 13.08
N VAL A 128 8.46 18.25 12.51
CA VAL A 128 8.04 16.91 12.10
C VAL A 128 7.58 16.10 13.31
N LEU A 129 8.36 16.05 14.38
CA LEU A 129 7.99 15.33 15.61
C LEU A 129 6.72 15.91 16.25
N GLY A 130 6.58 17.24 16.29
CA GLY A 130 5.38 17.92 16.76
C GLY A 130 4.14 17.55 15.92
N GLY A 131 4.28 17.53 14.59
CA GLY A 131 3.22 17.11 13.67
C GLY A 131 2.85 15.63 13.80
N LEU A 132 3.80 14.75 14.12
CA LEU A 132 3.52 13.35 14.40
C LEU A 132 2.76 13.18 15.73
N LEU A 133 3.17 13.91 16.77
CA LEU A 133 2.50 13.90 18.07
C LEU A 133 1.07 14.45 17.98
N SER A 134 0.84 15.52 17.22
CA SER A 134 -0.52 16.03 17.04
C SER A 134 -1.41 15.03 16.30
N LYS A 135 -0.90 14.37 15.26
CA LYS A 135 -1.61 13.29 14.54
C LYS A 135 -1.91 12.07 15.41
N LEU A 136 -1.12 11.82 16.46
CA LEU A 136 -1.30 10.71 17.38
C LEU A 136 -2.54 10.88 18.27
N VAL A 137 -2.83 12.11 18.67
CA VAL A 137 -3.95 12.45 19.60
C VAL A 137 -5.17 12.97 18.83
N ASP A 138 -5.20 12.76 17.52
CA ASP A 138 -6.32 13.17 16.67
C ASP A 138 -7.62 12.45 17.07
N ASN A 139 -8.75 13.11 16.86
CA ASN A 139 -10.07 12.54 17.13
C ASN A 139 -10.26 11.30 16.24
N PRO A 140 -10.76 10.16 16.75
CA PRO A 140 -10.84 8.92 15.98
C PRO A 140 -11.69 9.04 14.71
N VAL A 141 -12.79 9.80 14.78
CA VAL A 141 -13.66 10.03 13.63
C VAL A 141 -12.94 10.91 12.62
N ASN A 142 -12.31 11.99 13.07
CA ASN A 142 -11.52 12.86 12.20
C ASN A 142 -10.35 12.11 11.55
N ALA A 143 -9.68 11.22 12.28
CA ALA A 143 -8.56 10.44 11.79
C ALA A 143 -8.99 9.49 10.66
N ILE A 144 -10.18 8.89 10.76
CA ILE A 144 -10.76 8.06 9.70
C ILE A 144 -11.13 8.92 8.48
N LEU A 145 -11.80 10.06 8.70
CA LEU A 145 -12.25 10.95 7.62
C LEU A 145 -11.09 11.55 6.82
N THR A 146 -10.00 11.92 7.50
CA THR A 146 -8.82 12.55 6.89
C THR A 146 -7.76 11.53 6.43
N GLY A 147 -7.94 10.24 6.72
CA GLY A 147 -6.95 9.20 6.41
C GLY A 147 -5.66 9.32 7.23
N ASN A 148 -5.74 9.84 8.46
CA ASN A 148 -4.62 9.91 9.39
C ASN A 148 -4.31 8.53 9.99
N PHE A 149 -3.50 7.73 9.27
CA PHE A 149 -3.14 6.37 9.69
C PHE A 149 -2.43 6.29 11.04
N ILE A 150 -1.70 7.33 11.47
CA ILE A 150 -1.03 7.35 12.78
C ILE A 150 -2.08 7.33 13.89
N GLY A 151 -3.05 8.25 13.84
CA GLY A 151 -4.16 8.31 14.80
C GLY A 151 -5.01 7.03 14.76
N ILE A 152 -5.31 6.52 13.57
CA ILE A 152 -6.08 5.27 13.40
C ILE A 152 -5.38 4.09 14.09
N LEU A 153 -4.06 3.95 13.92
CA LEU A 153 -3.29 2.89 14.57
C LEU A 153 -3.33 3.01 16.09
N VAL A 154 -3.21 4.22 16.63
CA VAL A 154 -3.22 4.47 18.08
C VAL A 154 -4.57 4.08 18.66
N TRP A 155 -5.67 4.54 18.04
CA TRP A 155 -7.02 4.15 18.46
C TRP A 155 -7.28 2.65 18.30
N GLY A 156 -6.82 2.03 17.20
CA GLY A 156 -6.92 0.59 16.99
C GLY A 156 -6.20 -0.22 18.07
N VAL A 157 -4.99 0.19 18.45
CA VAL A 157 -4.23 -0.44 19.54
C VAL A 157 -4.93 -0.24 20.88
N LEU A 158 -5.36 0.98 21.22
CA LEU A 158 -6.05 1.26 22.48
C LEU A 158 -7.34 0.45 22.61
N LEU A 159 -8.20 0.47 21.58
CA LEU A 159 -9.42 -0.33 21.54
C LEU A 159 -9.10 -1.82 21.69
N GLY A 160 -8.11 -2.33 20.94
CA GLY A 160 -7.70 -3.73 21.04
C GLY A 160 -7.21 -4.12 22.42
N VAL A 161 -6.42 -3.26 23.09
CA VAL A 161 -5.92 -3.52 24.46
C VAL A 161 -7.06 -3.60 25.48
N PHE A 162 -8.03 -2.68 25.42
CA PHE A 162 -9.16 -2.69 26.35
C PHE A 162 -10.13 -3.85 26.05
N LEU A 163 -10.39 -4.14 24.76
CA LEU A 163 -11.24 -5.26 24.33
C LEU A 163 -10.59 -6.63 24.52
N HIS A 164 -9.28 -6.69 24.74
CA HIS A 164 -8.58 -7.94 25.07
C HIS A 164 -9.15 -8.61 26.34
N ARG A 165 -9.62 -7.80 27.29
CA ARG A 165 -10.25 -8.24 28.55
C ARG A 165 -11.75 -8.48 28.43
N ALA A 166 -12.34 -8.19 27.29
CA ALA A 166 -13.77 -8.38 27.07
C ALA A 166 -14.13 -9.88 26.96
N ALA A 167 -15.44 -10.16 26.96
CA ALA A 167 -15.95 -11.50 26.76
C ALA A 167 -15.47 -12.08 25.41
N GLU A 168 -15.38 -13.41 25.34
CA GLU A 168 -14.97 -14.10 24.13
C GLU A 168 -15.92 -13.82 22.95
N SER A 169 -17.23 -13.69 23.20
CA SER A 169 -18.22 -13.31 22.20
C SER A 169 -17.91 -11.97 21.54
N THR A 170 -17.52 -10.95 22.32
CA THR A 170 -17.13 -9.63 21.80
C THR A 170 -15.88 -9.70 20.95
N ARG A 171 -14.88 -10.48 21.37
CA ARG A 171 -13.63 -10.64 20.62
C ARG A 171 -13.81 -11.43 19.32
N ARG A 172 -14.72 -12.41 19.31
CA ARG A 172 -15.15 -13.13 18.10
C ARG A 172 -15.91 -12.20 17.14
N MET A 173 -16.88 -11.43 17.64
CA MET A 173 -17.59 -10.43 16.81
C MET A 173 -16.62 -9.44 16.16
N LEU A 174 -15.62 -8.96 16.91
CA LEU A 174 -14.60 -8.06 16.37
C LEU A 174 -13.76 -8.73 15.27
N GLN A 175 -13.43 -10.01 15.43
CA GLN A 175 -12.74 -10.80 14.41
C GLN A 175 -13.62 -10.98 13.16
N ASP A 176 -14.88 -11.37 13.32
CA ASP A 176 -15.83 -11.52 12.21
C ASP A 176 -16.00 -10.20 11.44
N THR A 177 -16.01 -9.08 12.16
CA THR A 177 -16.04 -7.73 11.56
C THR A 177 -14.77 -7.47 10.74
N ALA A 178 -13.59 -7.83 11.26
CA ALA A 178 -12.33 -7.67 10.54
C ALA A 178 -12.30 -8.53 9.26
N ASP A 179 -12.83 -9.75 9.31
CA ASP A 179 -12.91 -10.65 8.16
C ASP A 179 -13.93 -10.15 7.12
N ALA A 180 -15.05 -9.58 7.55
CA ALA A 180 -16.03 -8.94 6.68
C ALA A 180 -15.42 -7.73 5.94
N VAL A 181 -14.74 -6.82 6.66
CA VAL A 181 -14.08 -5.66 6.05
C VAL A 181 -12.94 -6.10 5.12
N THR A 182 -12.17 -7.13 5.51
CA THR A 182 -11.15 -7.73 4.63
C THR A 182 -11.75 -8.27 3.34
N SER A 183 -12.95 -8.86 3.40
CA SER A 183 -13.66 -9.35 2.21
C SER A 183 -14.09 -8.20 1.28
N ILE A 184 -14.54 -7.08 1.82
CA ILE A 184 -14.84 -5.86 1.04
C ILE A 184 -13.57 -5.38 0.32
N VAL A 185 -12.44 -5.32 1.03
CA VAL A 185 -11.14 -4.91 0.44
C VAL A 185 -10.73 -5.86 -0.68
N ARG A 186 -10.94 -7.17 -0.53
CA ARG A 186 -10.64 -8.16 -1.59
C ARG A 186 -11.44 -7.89 -2.87
N ILE A 187 -12.71 -7.45 -2.76
CA ILE A 187 -13.52 -7.07 -3.92
C ILE A 187 -12.91 -5.84 -4.60
N VAL A 188 -12.54 -4.81 -3.84
CA VAL A 188 -11.91 -3.59 -4.38
C VAL A 188 -10.58 -3.93 -5.07
N ILE A 189 -9.74 -4.77 -4.47
CA ILE A 189 -8.47 -5.24 -5.07
C ILE A 189 -8.73 -6.00 -6.38
N ARG A 190 -9.81 -6.77 -6.48
CA ARG A 190 -10.15 -7.49 -7.71
C ARG A 190 -10.55 -6.58 -8.87
N LEU A 191 -10.96 -5.34 -8.59
CA LEU A 191 -11.21 -4.29 -9.58
C LEU A 191 -9.92 -3.58 -10.02
N ALA A 192 -8.77 -3.87 -9.40
CA ALA A 192 -7.49 -3.21 -9.71
C ALA A 192 -7.08 -3.26 -11.19
N PRO A 193 -7.27 -4.35 -11.96
CA PRO A 193 -6.89 -4.36 -13.37
C PRO A 193 -7.61 -3.28 -14.19
N ILE A 194 -8.89 -3.05 -13.90
CA ILE A 194 -9.73 -2.05 -14.57
C ILE A 194 -9.34 -0.64 -14.10
N GLY A 195 -9.11 -0.46 -12.80
CA GLY A 195 -8.69 0.81 -12.22
C GLY A 195 -7.31 1.25 -12.73
N ILE A 196 -6.33 0.35 -12.70
CA ILE A 196 -4.96 0.63 -13.16
C ILE A 196 -4.95 0.91 -14.67
N PHE A 197 -5.74 0.18 -15.47
CA PHE A 197 -5.94 0.49 -16.89
C PHE A 197 -6.38 1.95 -17.10
N GLY A 198 -7.43 2.39 -16.39
CA GLY A 198 -7.92 3.77 -16.50
C GLY A 198 -6.94 4.81 -15.98
N LEU A 199 -6.23 4.53 -14.88
CA LEU A 199 -5.18 5.42 -14.37
C LEU A 199 -4.04 5.60 -15.37
N VAL A 200 -3.50 4.50 -15.90
CA VAL A 200 -2.36 4.57 -16.83
C VAL A 200 -2.77 5.24 -18.13
N ALA A 201 -3.94 4.89 -18.69
CA ALA A 201 -4.45 5.52 -19.91
C ALA A 201 -4.67 7.03 -19.72
N GLY A 202 -5.35 7.44 -18.65
CA GLY A 202 -5.64 8.84 -18.37
C GLY A 202 -4.40 9.68 -18.11
N ASN A 203 -3.50 9.21 -17.23
CA ASN A 203 -2.26 9.93 -16.92
C ASN A 203 -1.37 10.07 -18.17
N LEU A 204 -1.32 9.06 -19.03
CA LEU A 204 -0.53 9.12 -20.27
C LEU A 204 -1.17 10.04 -21.31
N ALA A 205 -2.49 10.15 -21.36
CA ALA A 205 -3.20 11.07 -22.23
C ALA A 205 -3.02 12.54 -21.81
N GLU A 206 -3.01 12.84 -20.51
CA GLU A 206 -2.81 14.20 -19.99
C GLU A 206 -1.33 14.61 -19.99
N SER A 207 -0.44 13.73 -19.52
CA SER A 207 0.97 14.07 -19.29
C SER A 207 1.87 13.74 -20.50
N GLY A 208 1.36 13.01 -21.49
CA GLY A 208 2.09 12.63 -22.70
C GLY A 208 3.21 11.61 -22.48
N LEU A 209 3.83 11.16 -23.58
CA LEU A 209 4.89 10.15 -23.54
C LEU A 209 6.18 10.61 -22.85
N SER A 210 6.44 11.92 -22.81
CA SER A 210 7.61 12.47 -22.12
C SER A 210 7.54 12.23 -20.61
N ALA A 211 6.35 12.30 -20.02
CA ALA A 211 6.15 11.96 -18.61
C ALA A 211 6.41 10.48 -18.33
N LEU A 212 6.10 9.60 -19.28
CA LEU A 212 6.38 8.16 -19.16
C LEU A 212 7.89 7.88 -19.00
N GLY A 213 8.74 8.66 -19.67
CA GLY A 213 10.20 8.59 -19.48
C GLY A 213 10.63 8.95 -18.05
N GLY A 214 10.06 10.02 -17.49
CA GLY A 214 10.30 10.43 -16.09
C GLY A 214 9.81 9.37 -15.09
N TYR A 215 8.62 8.81 -15.30
CA TYR A 215 8.10 7.72 -14.48
C TYR A 215 8.93 6.43 -14.62
N ALA A 216 9.40 6.10 -15.83
CA ALA A 216 10.27 4.94 -16.04
C ALA A 216 11.61 5.11 -15.31
N HIS A 217 12.21 6.30 -15.34
CA HIS A 217 13.41 6.59 -14.57
C HIS A 217 13.16 6.47 -13.05
N LEU A 218 12.07 7.05 -12.55
CA LEU A 218 11.66 6.90 -11.14
C LEU A 218 11.47 5.43 -10.77
N LEU A 219 10.77 4.65 -11.59
CA LEU A 219 10.57 3.22 -11.37
C LEU A 219 11.89 2.45 -11.40
N ALA A 220 12.83 2.79 -12.29
CA ALA A 220 14.14 2.15 -12.35
C ALA A 220 14.95 2.41 -11.06
N VAL A 221 14.96 3.64 -10.56
CA VAL A 221 15.63 3.99 -9.29
C VAL A 221 14.94 3.28 -8.11
N LEU A 222 13.61 3.29 -8.07
CA LEU A 222 12.81 2.60 -7.05
C LEU A 222 13.09 1.09 -7.04
N LEU A 223 12.93 0.42 -8.17
CA LEU A 223 13.16 -1.02 -8.31
C LEU A 223 14.62 -1.38 -8.06
N GLY A 224 15.58 -0.54 -8.49
CA GLY A 224 16.99 -0.69 -8.18
C GLY A 224 17.25 -0.63 -6.68
N SER A 225 16.68 0.34 -5.97
CA SER A 225 16.78 0.44 -4.51
C SER A 225 16.14 -0.75 -3.79
N MET A 226 14.99 -1.23 -4.27
CA MET A 226 14.33 -2.43 -3.76
C MET A 226 15.17 -3.68 -3.99
N LEU A 227 15.80 -3.81 -5.15
CA LEU A 227 16.67 -4.93 -5.48
C LEU A 227 17.92 -4.94 -4.60
N ILE A 228 18.52 -3.77 -4.36
CA ILE A 228 19.66 -3.64 -3.44
C ILE A 228 19.25 -4.02 -2.00
N MET A 229 18.08 -3.54 -1.56
CA MET A 229 17.55 -3.88 -0.24
C MET A 229 17.32 -5.40 -0.12
N ALA A 230 16.71 -6.01 -1.13
CA ALA A 230 16.36 -7.42 -1.15
C ALA A 230 17.57 -8.35 -1.27
N LEU A 231 18.57 -8.02 -2.11
CA LEU A 231 19.70 -8.90 -2.41
C LEU A 231 20.96 -8.63 -1.58
N PHE A 232 21.07 -7.47 -0.94
CA PHE A 232 22.23 -7.11 -0.13
C PHE A 232 21.86 -6.82 1.32
N VAL A 233 20.98 -5.84 1.58
CA VAL A 233 20.74 -5.35 2.95
C VAL A 233 20.01 -6.38 3.81
N ASN A 234 18.91 -6.94 3.31
CA ASN A 234 18.14 -7.97 4.01
C ASN A 234 18.99 -9.24 4.27
N PRO A 235 19.68 -9.81 3.26
CA PRO A 235 20.65 -10.88 3.45
C PRO A 235 21.73 -10.58 4.47
N LEU A 236 22.30 -9.37 4.47
CA LEU A 236 23.32 -8.97 5.42
C LEU A 236 22.78 -8.98 6.86
N ILE A 237 21.59 -8.42 7.08
CA ILE A 237 20.93 -8.43 8.40
C ILE A 237 20.70 -9.88 8.87
N VAL A 238 20.21 -10.75 7.99
CA VAL A 238 19.99 -12.18 8.29
C VAL A 238 21.31 -12.88 8.59
N TRP A 239 22.35 -12.65 7.80
CA TRP A 239 23.67 -13.25 8.00
C TRP A 239 24.31 -12.82 9.33
N VAL A 240 24.23 -11.53 9.68
CA VAL A 240 24.74 -11.03 10.98
C VAL A 240 24.04 -11.71 12.16
N LYS A 241 22.74 -11.99 12.05
CA LYS A 241 21.96 -12.62 13.14
C LYS A 241 22.06 -14.14 13.19
N THR A 242 22.07 -14.81 12.04
CA THR A 242 22.00 -16.27 11.96
C THR A 242 23.35 -16.93 11.68
N ARG A 243 24.34 -16.17 11.20
CA ARG A 243 25.65 -16.64 10.71
C ARG A 243 25.56 -17.80 9.70
N ARG A 244 24.42 -17.92 9.00
CA ARG A 244 24.17 -18.91 7.96
C ARG A 244 23.97 -18.21 6.62
N ASN A 245 24.13 -18.95 5.53
CA ASN A 245 23.87 -18.43 4.19
C ASN A 245 22.40 -17.94 4.11
N PRO A 246 22.15 -16.65 3.84
CA PRO A 246 20.81 -16.06 3.82
C PRO A 246 20.06 -16.27 2.49
N TYR A 247 20.76 -16.57 1.39
CA TYR A 247 20.17 -16.72 0.06
C TYR A 247 19.18 -17.88 -0.15
N PRO A 248 19.16 -18.99 0.63
CA PRO A 248 18.09 -19.97 0.54
C PRO A 248 16.75 -19.46 1.12
N LEU A 249 16.74 -18.29 1.78
CA LEU A 249 15.56 -17.70 2.44
C LEU A 249 14.99 -16.48 1.71
N VAL A 250 15.63 -16.02 0.63
CA VAL A 250 15.25 -14.83 -0.15
C VAL A 250 14.61 -15.23 -1.47
#